data_AF-A0A3R9Y2I2-F1
#
_entry.id   AF-A0A3R9Y2I2-F1
#
_cell.length_a   1.000
_cell.length_b   1.000
_cell.length_c   1.000
_cell.angle_alpha   90.00
_cell.angle_beta   90.00
_cell.angle_gamma   90.00
#
_symmetry.space_group_name_H-M   'P 1'
#
loop_
_entity.id
_entity.type
_entity.pdbx_description
1 polymer ?
#
loop_
_entity_poly.entity_id
_entity_poly.type
_entity_poly.pdbx_seq_one_letter_code
_entity_poly.pdbx_strand_id
1 'polypeptide(L)'
;MKHPLDNQTVDWCEEEFKSHIAIFERFAKVIQVVRTTPVATTREVQKHALPDMSRRSVQRYIKELIDAGYIKRHEKKDPMGTRLYPTDKVNELLGGAA
;
A
#
# COMPACT_ATOMS: atom_id res chain seq x y z
N MET A 1 28.45 33.68 -19.51
CA MET A 1 27.02 33.33 -19.75
C MET A 1 26.57 32.48 -18.59
N LYS A 2 25.40 32.76 -17.99
CA LYS A 2 24.80 31.82 -17.01
C LYS A 2 24.51 30.49 -17.72
N HIS A 3 24.80 29.39 -17.06
CA HIS A 3 24.54 28.06 -17.62
C HIS A 3 23.01 27.86 -17.68
N PRO A 4 22.45 27.24 -18.74
CA PRO A 4 20.99 27.06 -18.87
C PRO A 4 20.32 26.31 -17.71
N LEU A 5 21.11 25.53 -16.95
CA LEU A 5 20.66 24.81 -15.76
C LEU A 5 20.72 25.62 -14.46
N ASP A 6 21.33 26.82 -14.47
CA ASP A 6 21.42 27.67 -13.26
C ASP A 6 20.05 28.24 -12.84
N ASN A 7 19.05 28.18 -13.73
CA ASN A 7 17.67 28.60 -13.47
C ASN A 7 16.71 27.42 -13.22
N GLN A 8 17.19 26.17 -13.26
CA GLN A 8 16.39 25.02 -12.83
C GLN A 8 16.63 24.85 -11.33
N THR A 9 15.85 25.55 -10.51
CA THR A 9 15.66 25.13 -9.13
C THR A 9 15.04 23.75 -9.19
N VAL A 10 15.84 22.70 -9.01
CA VAL A 10 15.34 21.34 -8.82
C VAL A 10 14.61 21.42 -7.49
N ASP A 11 13.28 21.54 -7.52
CA ASP A 11 12.48 21.65 -6.31
C ASP A 11 12.31 20.26 -5.69
N TRP A 12 13.41 19.79 -5.07
CA TRP A 12 13.48 18.50 -4.38
C TRP A 12 12.34 18.35 -3.36
N CYS A 13 11.90 19.45 -2.74
CA CYS A 13 10.81 19.47 -1.77
C CYS A 13 9.46 19.11 -2.41
N GLU A 14 9.17 19.62 -3.61
CA GLU A 14 7.93 19.28 -4.31
C GLU A 14 7.88 17.82 -4.77
N GLU A 15 9.00 17.28 -5.27
CA GLU A 15 9.07 15.89 -5.72
C GLU A 15 8.96 14.91 -4.54
N GLU A 16 9.62 15.21 -3.42
CA GLU A 16 9.50 14.44 -2.19
C GLU A 16 8.06 14.44 -1.66
N PHE A 17 7.39 15.59 -1.62
CA PHE A 17 6.00 15.67 -1.18
C PHE A 17 5.05 14.84 -2.04
N LYS A 18 5.16 14.93 -3.37
CA LYS A 18 4.39 14.11 -4.32
C LYS A 18 4.64 12.61 -4.10
N SER A 19 5.89 12.24 -3.78
CA SER A 19 6.25 10.85 -3.47
C SER A 19 5.57 10.34 -2.18
N HIS A 20 5.50 11.15 -1.14
CA HIS A 20 4.86 10.79 0.13
C HIS A 20 3.35 10.59 -0.03
N ILE A 21 2.69 11.47 -0.80
CA ILE A 21 1.27 11.31 -1.13
C ILE A 21 1.04 10.01 -1.89
N ALA A 22 1.85 9.72 -2.91
CA ALA A 22 1.70 8.49 -3.69
C ALA A 22 1.87 7.22 -2.84
N ILE A 23 2.78 7.25 -1.85
CA ILE A 23 2.96 6.15 -0.89
C ILE A 23 1.71 5.99 -0.01
N PHE A 24 1.17 7.09 0.50
CA PHE A 24 -0.04 7.06 1.33
C PHE A 24 -1.27 6.59 0.55
N GLU A 25 -1.47 7.08 -0.67
CA GLU A 25 -2.57 6.63 -1.55
C GLU A 25 -2.49 5.14 -1.84
N ARG A 26 -1.26 4.63 -2.07
CA ARG A 26 -1.02 3.20 -2.26
C ARG A 26 -1.46 2.40 -1.03
N PHE A 27 -1.05 2.85 0.15
CA PHE A 27 -1.44 2.25 1.42
C PHE A 27 -2.97 2.24 1.58
N ALA A 28 -3.62 3.38 1.39
CA ALA A 28 -5.07 3.53 1.53
C ALA A 28 -5.84 2.61 0.58
N LYS A 29 -5.43 2.53 -0.69
CA LYS A 29 -6.03 1.61 -1.69
C LYS A 29 -5.93 0.15 -1.25
N VAL A 30 -4.76 -0.29 -0.77
CA VAL A 30 -4.58 -1.66 -0.30
C VAL A 30 -5.46 -1.95 0.90
N ILE A 31 -5.49 -1.06 1.90
CA ILE A 31 -6.34 -1.22 3.08
C ILE A 31 -7.82 -1.29 2.70
N GLN A 32 -8.27 -0.42 1.79
CA GLN A 32 -9.65 -0.41 1.32
C GLN A 32 -10.02 -1.76 0.70
N VAL A 33 -9.21 -2.29 -0.21
CA VAL A 33 -9.45 -3.60 -0.84
C VAL A 33 -9.49 -4.72 0.20
N VAL A 34 -8.58 -4.70 1.17
CA VAL A 34 -8.54 -5.71 2.24
C VAL A 34 -9.78 -5.65 3.13
N ARG A 35 -10.37 -4.48 3.36
CA ARG A 35 -11.58 -4.29 4.17
C ARG A 35 -12.87 -4.68 3.44
N THR A 36 -12.99 -4.36 2.16
CA THR A 36 -14.26 -4.45 1.43
C THR A 36 -14.39 -5.73 0.61
N THR A 37 -13.29 -6.41 0.31
CA THR A 37 -13.32 -7.66 -0.47
C THR A 37 -13.68 -8.83 0.45
N PRO A 38 -14.72 -9.63 0.12
CA PRO A 38 -15.11 -10.78 0.95
C PRO A 38 -13.95 -11.74 1.25
N VAL A 39 -13.10 -12.01 0.26
CA VAL A 39 -11.87 -12.81 0.41
C VAL A 39 -10.71 -12.02 -0.19
N ALA A 40 -10.11 -11.15 0.61
CA ALA A 40 -8.93 -10.39 0.20
C ALA A 40 -7.70 -11.31 0.11
N THR A 41 -7.16 -11.52 -1.09
CA THR A 41 -5.89 -12.21 -1.32
C THR A 41 -4.87 -11.28 -1.97
N THR A 42 -3.61 -11.69 -2.05
CA THR A 42 -2.60 -10.98 -2.85
C THR A 42 -3.06 -10.72 -4.29
N ARG A 43 -3.81 -11.66 -4.90
CA ARG A 43 -4.31 -11.51 -6.27
C ARG A 43 -5.36 -10.41 -6.35
N GLU A 44 -6.28 -10.35 -5.39
CA GLU A 44 -7.30 -9.30 -5.34
C GLU A 44 -6.68 -7.94 -5.04
N VAL A 45 -5.69 -7.87 -4.15
CA VAL A 45 -4.92 -6.64 -3.91
C VAL A 45 -4.22 -6.16 -5.18
N GLN A 46 -3.56 -7.05 -5.92
CA GLN A 46 -2.95 -6.69 -7.21
C GLN A 46 -4.01 -6.16 -8.18
N LYS A 47 -5.09 -6.91 -8.38
CA LYS A 47 -6.13 -6.58 -9.36
C LYS A 47 -6.84 -5.25 -9.07
N HIS A 48 -7.11 -4.94 -7.80
CA HIS A 48 -7.97 -3.84 -7.42
C HIS A 48 -7.24 -2.62 -6.84
N ALA A 49 -6.09 -2.81 -6.18
CA ALA A 49 -5.32 -1.70 -5.60
C ALA A 49 -4.06 -1.37 -6.40
N LEU A 50 -3.39 -2.36 -6.99
CA LEU A 50 -2.04 -2.23 -7.57
C LEU A 50 -1.92 -2.92 -8.95
N PRO A 51 -2.77 -2.57 -9.94
CA PRO A 51 -2.85 -3.31 -11.21
C PRO A 51 -1.55 -3.25 -12.02
N ASP A 52 -0.80 -2.15 -11.90
CA ASP A 52 0.45 -1.93 -12.63
C ASP A 52 1.66 -2.62 -12.00
N MET A 53 1.50 -3.20 -10.80
CA MET A 53 2.58 -3.88 -10.10
C MET A 53 2.63 -5.36 -10.42
N SER A 54 3.84 -5.89 -10.54
CA SER A 54 4.05 -7.34 -10.61
C SER A 54 3.51 -8.02 -9.35
N ARG A 55 3.03 -9.26 -9.48
CA ARG A 55 2.57 -10.05 -8.34
C ARG A 55 3.63 -10.17 -7.24
N ARG A 56 4.91 -10.25 -7.59
CA ARG A 56 6.03 -10.34 -6.65
C ARG A 56 6.23 -9.02 -5.88
N SER A 57 6.11 -7.88 -6.57
CA SER A 57 6.17 -6.56 -5.94
C SER A 57 5.01 -6.35 -4.97
N VAL A 58 3.80 -6.79 -5.35
CA VAL A 58 2.62 -6.75 -4.46
C VAL A 58 2.81 -7.66 -3.25
N GLN A 59 3.34 -8.88 -3.42
CA GLN A 59 3.66 -9.78 -2.31
C GLN A 59 4.67 -9.16 -1.32
N ARG A 60 5.71 -8.50 -1.83
CA ARG A 60 6.70 -7.81 -1.01
C ARG A 60 6.07 -6.67 -0.22
N TYR A 61 5.28 -5.83 -0.88
CA TYR A 61 4.59 -4.72 -0.22
C TYR A 61 3.60 -5.21 0.85
N ILE A 62 2.82 -6.26 0.57
CA ILE A 62 1.95 -6.88 1.58
C ILE A 62 2.76 -7.42 2.76
N LYS A 63 3.95 -7.99 2.53
CA LYS A 63 4.84 -8.44 3.61
C LYS A 63 5.28 -7.27 4.48
N GLU A 64 5.68 -6.15 3.88
CA GLU A 64 6.06 -4.93 4.62
C GLU A 64 4.90 -4.43 5.48
N LEU A 65 3.66 -4.44 4.97
CA LEU A 65 2.47 -4.06 5.75
C LEU A 65 2.13 -5.04 6.89
N ILE A 66 2.47 -6.31 6.73
CA ILE A 66 2.32 -7.32 7.79
C ILE A 66 3.39 -7.12 8.86
N ASP A 67 4.64 -6.95 8.46
CA ASP A 67 5.77 -6.73 9.36
C ASP A 67 5.57 -5.42 10.16
N ALA A 68 4.96 -4.39 9.55
CA ALA A 68 4.59 -3.14 10.21
C ALA A 68 3.30 -3.23 11.06
N GLY A 69 2.62 -4.38 11.06
CA GLY A 69 1.46 -4.66 11.89
C GLY A 69 0.16 -4.00 11.41
N TYR A 70 0.03 -3.65 10.13
CA TYR A 70 -1.22 -3.09 9.56
C TYR A 70 -2.14 -4.19 9.02
N ILE A 71 -1.58 -5.26 8.46
CA ILE A 71 -2.33 -6.38 7.89
C ILE A 71 -1.90 -7.68 8.58
N LYS A 72 -2.82 -8.64 8.72
CA LYS A 72 -2.50 -10.01 9.13
C LYS A 72 -2.94 -11.02 8.09
N ARG A 73 -2.24 -12.15 8.03
CA ARG A 73 -2.61 -13.31 7.21
C ARG A 73 -3.42 -14.29 8.04
N HIS A 74 -4.38 -14.95 7.41
CA HIS A 74 -4.97 -16.14 8.00
C HIS A 74 -3.90 -17.23 8.16
N GLU A 75 -3.86 -17.89 9.32
CA GLU A 75 -2.85 -18.92 9.63
C GLU A 75 -2.96 -20.14 8.71
N LYS A 76 -4.19 -20.52 8.36
CA LYS A 76 -4.45 -21.61 7.42
C LYS A 76 -4.40 -21.11 5.98
N LYS A 77 -3.69 -21.83 5.12
CA LYS A 77 -3.79 -21.69 3.67
C LYS A 77 -5.21 -22.09 3.24
N ASP A 78 -5.96 -21.12 2.73
CA ASP A 78 -7.22 -21.34 2.05
C ASP A 78 -6.95 -21.88 0.62
N PRO A 79 -7.77 -22.80 0.08
CA PRO A 79 -7.67 -23.23 -1.32
C PRO A 79 -7.68 -22.08 -2.34
N MET A 80 -8.28 -20.93 -2.02
CA MET A 80 -8.26 -19.71 -2.86
C MET A 80 -7.02 -18.82 -2.65
N GLY A 81 -6.14 -19.18 -1.72
CA GLY A 81 -4.93 -18.44 -1.36
C GLY A 81 -5.03 -17.77 0.02
N THR A 82 -3.89 -17.40 0.61
CA THR A 82 -3.87 -16.84 1.97
C THR A 82 -4.67 -15.54 2.07
N ARG A 83 -5.74 -15.57 2.86
CA ARG A 83 -6.62 -14.42 3.12
C ARG A 83 -5.94 -13.38 4.02
N LEU A 84 -6.17 -12.12 3.71
CA LEU A 84 -5.64 -10.94 4.39
C LEU A 84 -6.75 -10.26 5.20
N TYR A 85 -6.37 -9.68 6.33
CA TYR A 85 -7.27 -8.92 7.21
C TYR A 85 -6.59 -7.64 7.69
N PRO A 86 -7.35 -6.54 7.88
CA PRO A 86 -6.83 -5.40 8.62
C PRO A 86 -6.60 -5.81 10.09
N THR A 87 -5.70 -5.09 10.73
CA THR A 87 -5.45 -5.17 12.18
C THR A 87 -6.12 -3.98 12.88
N ASP A 88 -6.22 -4.04 14.21
CA ASP A 88 -6.80 -2.94 15.00
C ASP A 88 -6.02 -1.63 14.83
N LYS A 89 -4.70 -1.73 14.60
CA LYS A 89 -3.83 -0.59 14.25
C LYS A 89 -4.34 0.21 13.04
N VAL A 90 -4.94 -0.47 12.06
CA VAL A 90 -5.54 0.22 10.90
C VAL A 90 -6.82 0.95 11.29
N ASN A 91 -7.61 0.39 12.20
CA ASN A 91 -8.83 1.05 12.68
C ASN A 91 -8.47 2.30 13.49
N GLU A 92 -7.49 2.19 14.40
CA GLU A 92 -6.95 3.33 15.16
C GLU A 92 -6.44 4.44 14.25
N LEU A 93 -5.65 4.09 13.22
CA LEU A 93 -5.12 5.06 12.25
C LEU A 93 -6.21 5.79 11.47
N LEU A 94 -7.33 5.12 11.19
CA LEU A 94 -8.44 5.66 10.40
C LEU A 94 -9.57 6.24 11.26
N GLY A 95 -9.37 6.36 12.58
CA GLY A 95 -10.37 6.91 13.50
C GLY A 95 -11.60 6.03 13.72
N GLY A 96 -11.53 4.75 13.37
CA GLY A 96 -12.55 3.75 13.73
C GLY A 96 -12.31 3.29 15.15
N ALA A 97 -13.23 3.58 16.07
CA ALA A 97 -13.19 3.07 17.44
C ALA A 97 -13.04 1.53 17.43
N ALA A 98 -12.12 1.04 18.26
CA ALA A 98 -11.85 -0.39 18.47
C ALA A 98 -13.08 -1.14 19.00
#